data_AF-A0A958V215-F1
#
_entry.id   AF-A0A958V215-F1
#
_cell.length_a   1.000
_cell.length_b   1.000
_cell.length_c   1.000
_cell.angle_alpha   90.00
_cell.angle_beta   90.00
_cell.angle_gamma   90.00
#
_symmetry.space_group_name_H-M   'P 1'
#
loop_
_entity.id
_entity.type
_entity.pdbx_description
1 polymer ?
#
loop_
_entity_poly.entity_id
_entity_poly.type
_entity_poly.pdbx_seq_one_letter_code
_entity_poly.pdbx_strand_id
1 'polypeptide(L)' 'GNNYEISTQLGRLDASHGTLLLNDHKGFFKKVDDPDFDVPGPARDIKKLEVNDSTYYIISINNSAPVFLKMK' A
#
# COMPACT_ATOMS: atom_id res chain seq x y z
N GLY A 1 -14.90 -10.83 29.24
CA GLY A 1 -14.20 -9.56 29.55
C GLY A 1 -12.74 -9.72 29.23
N ASN A 2 -12.24 -8.88 28.32
CA ASN A 2 -10.93 -8.20 28.29
C ASN A 2 -10.82 -7.51 26.92
N ASN A 3 -11.53 -6.38 26.81
CA ASN A 3 -11.41 -5.45 25.69
C ASN A 3 -10.32 -4.45 26.06
N TYR A 4 -9.06 -4.81 25.83
CA TYR A 4 -7.99 -3.83 25.83
C TYR A 4 -8.00 -3.18 24.45
N GLU A 5 -8.78 -2.12 24.31
CA GLU A 5 -8.54 -1.14 23.26
C GLU A 5 -7.14 -0.59 23.53
N ILE A 6 -6.19 -0.93 22.67
CA ILE A 6 -4.89 -0.29 22.60
C ILE A 6 -5.19 1.20 22.36
N SER A 7 -5.30 1.97 23.44
CA SER A 7 -5.37 3.42 23.43
C SER A 7 -3.94 3.94 23.32
N THR A 8 -3.27 3.58 22.23
CA THR A 8 -2.21 4.45 21.74
C THR A 8 -2.95 5.61 21.11
N GLN A 9 -2.91 6.78 21.76
CA GLN A 9 -3.19 8.04 21.06
C GLN A 9 -2.08 8.24 20.02
N LEU A 10 -2.15 7.47 18.94
CA LEU A 10 -1.46 7.76 17.71
C LEU A 10 -2.13 9.04 17.23
N GLY A 11 -1.44 10.18 17.38
CA GLY A 11 -1.82 11.41 16.68
C GLY A 11 -2.08 11.06 15.21
N ARG A 12 -2.96 11.82 14.53
CA ARG A 12 -3.35 11.58 13.14
C ARG A 12 -2.13 11.08 12.34
N LEU A 13 -2.14 9.80 11.98
CA LEU A 13 -1.11 9.22 11.15
C LEU A 13 -1.33 9.79 9.75
N ASP A 14 -0.59 10.83 9.42
CA ASP A 14 -0.57 11.38 8.09
C ASP A 14 0.28 10.45 7.22
N ALA A 15 -0.35 9.80 6.26
CA ALA A 15 0.35 8.98 5.29
C ALA A 15 0.96 9.93 4.26
N SER A 16 2.28 10.07 4.24
CA SER A 16 2.95 10.83 3.17
C SER A 16 2.64 10.18 1.82
N HIS A 17 1.89 10.87 0.96
CA HIS A 17 1.59 10.44 -0.42
C HIS A 17 2.80 10.40 -1.35
N GLY A 18 4.01 10.75 -0.87
CA GLY A 18 5.19 10.95 -1.72
C GLY A 18 6.36 9.99 -1.49
N THR A 19 6.21 8.94 -0.67
CA THR A 19 7.32 8.01 -0.39
C THR A 19 6.90 6.56 -0.59
N LEU A 20 7.37 5.95 -1.68
CA LEU A 20 7.27 4.51 -1.92
C LEU A 20 8.56 3.82 -1.46
N LEU A 21 8.44 2.88 -0.52
CA LEU A 21 9.56 2.08 -0.02
C LEU A 21 9.42 0.63 -0.52
N LEU A 22 10.30 0.22 -1.42
CA LEU A 22 10.36 -1.14 -1.92
C LEU A 22 11.36 -1.96 -1.10
N ASN A 23 10.93 -3.12 -0.61
CA ASN A 23 11.80 -4.06 0.07
C ASN A 23 12.90 -4.53 -0.88
N ASP A 24 14.17 -4.44 -0.46
CA ASP A 24 15.32 -4.82 -1.29
C ASP A 24 15.77 -6.29 -1.09
N HIS A 25 15.07 -7.04 -0.24
CA HIS A 25 15.37 -8.42 0.18
C HIS A 25 16.73 -8.62 0.86
N LYS A 26 17.43 -7.53 1.21
CA LYS A 26 18.73 -7.52 1.90
C LYS A 26 18.67 -6.86 3.27
N GLY A 27 17.46 -6.57 3.76
CA GLY A 27 17.22 -5.96 5.06
C GLY A 27 17.09 -4.44 5.02
N PHE A 28 17.00 -3.82 3.83
CA PHE A 28 16.78 -2.39 3.66
C PHE A 28 15.58 -2.12 2.73
N PHE A 29 15.26 -0.84 2.55
CA PHE A 29 14.26 -0.37 1.61
C PHE A 29 14.89 0.57 0.60
N LYS A 30 14.47 0.46 -0.66
CA LYS A 30 14.75 1.46 -1.70
C LYS A 30 13.60 2.44 -1.75
N LYS A 31 13.91 3.73 -1.63
CA LYS A 31 12.95 4.77 -1.95
C LYS A 31 12.81 4.87 -3.47
N VAL A 32 11.58 4.94 -3.95
CA VAL A 32 11.27 5.24 -5.35
C VAL A 32 10.81 6.69 -5.41
N ASP A 33 11.56 7.52 -6.13
CA ASP A 33 11.32 8.96 -6.18
C ASP A 33 10.27 9.37 -7.24
N ASP A 34 9.96 8.49 -8.20
CA ASP A 34 8.97 8.73 -9.26
C ASP A 34 8.23 7.43 -9.62
N PRO A 35 7.26 7.00 -8.80
CA PRO A 35 6.44 5.85 -9.14
C PRO A 35 5.50 6.20 -10.31
N ASP A 36 5.45 5.34 -11.33
CA ASP A 36 4.51 5.41 -12.47
C ASP A 36 3.01 5.32 -12.04
N PHE A 37 2.72 5.24 -10.74
CA PHE A 37 1.38 5.04 -10.19
C PHE A 37 1.17 5.80 -8.87
N ASP A 38 -0.06 6.29 -8.68
CA ASP A 38 -0.50 6.94 -7.46
C ASP A 38 -1.58 6.08 -6.78
N VAL A 39 -1.46 5.91 -5.46
CA VAL A 39 -2.43 5.21 -4.60
C VAL A 39 -2.93 6.24 -3.58
N PRO A 40 -3.96 7.03 -3.92
CA PRO A 40 -4.40 8.11 -3.08
C PRO A 40 -5.10 7.57 -1.83
N GLY A 41 -4.59 7.90 -0.64
CA GLY A 41 -5.24 7.58 0.62
C GLY A 41 -4.94 6.18 1.17
N PRO A 42 -5.59 5.78 2.28
CA PRO A 42 -5.20 4.58 3.00
C PRO A 42 -5.63 3.31 2.25
N ALA A 43 -4.64 2.55 1.78
CA ALA A 43 -4.84 1.21 1.24
C ALA A 43 -5.38 0.27 2.33
N ARG A 44 -6.42 -0.51 1.99
CA ARG A 44 -7.10 -1.43 2.91
C ARG A 44 -6.67 -2.88 2.72
N ASP A 45 -6.49 -3.30 1.46
CA ASP A 45 -6.09 -4.67 1.10
C ASP A 45 -5.41 -4.66 -0.27
N ILE A 46 -4.51 -5.64 -0.49
CA ILE A 46 -3.79 -5.85 -1.74
C ILE A 46 -3.93 -7.32 -2.15
N LYS A 47 -4.38 -7.57 -3.38
CA LYS A 47 -4.49 -8.90 -3.97
C LYS A 47 -3.69 -9.02 -5.25
N LYS A 48 -3.00 -10.15 -5.42
CA LYS A 48 -2.36 -10.54 -6.68
C LYS A 48 -3.41 -11.19 -7.60
N LEU A 49 -3.40 -10.81 -8.87
CA LEU A 49 -4.21 -11.39 -9.93
C LEU A 49 -3.30 -11.75 -11.11
N GLU A 50 -3.45 -12.94 -11.67
CA GLU A 50 -2.74 -13.35 -12.88
C GLU A 50 -3.71 -13.36 -14.06
N VAL A 51 -3.41 -12.58 -15.10
CA VAL A 51 -4.23 -12.49 -16.32
C VAL A 51 -3.31 -12.59 -17.52
N ASN A 52 -3.51 -13.61 -18.36
CA ASN A 52 -2.76 -13.81 -19.61
C ASN A 52 -1.24 -13.62 -19.42
N ASP A 53 -0.66 -14.39 -18.50
CA ASP A 53 0.76 -14.38 -18.11
C ASP A 53 1.28 -13.06 -17.51
N SER A 54 0.41 -12.07 -17.30
CA SER A 54 0.74 -10.81 -16.63
C SER A 54 0.28 -10.84 -15.18
N THR A 55 1.18 -10.45 -14.27
CA THR A 55 0.85 -10.24 -12.85
C THR A 55 0.30 -8.83 -12.63
N TYR A 56 -0.87 -8.76 -12.02
CA TYR A 56 -1.53 -7.55 -11.58
C TYR A 56 -1.68 -7.54 -10.05
N TYR A 57 -1.67 -6.35 -9.46
CA TYR A 57 -2.04 -6.11 -8.08
C TYR A 57 -3.26 -5.22 -8.03
N ILE A 58 -4.27 -5.66 -7.28
CA ILE A 58 -5.48 -4.89 -7.00
C ILE A 58 -5.33 -4.33 -5.60
N ILE A 59 -5.30 -3.01 -5.49
CA ILE A 59 -5.20 -2.30 -4.21
C ILE A 59 -6.55 -1.67 -3.92
N SER A 60 -7.21 -2.08 -2.86
CA SER A 60 -8.43 -1.43 -2.39
C SER A 60 -8.09 -0.21 -1.54
N ILE A 61 -8.78 0.89 -1.77
CA ILE A 61 -8.56 2.17 -1.09
C ILE A 61 -9.82 2.54 -0.31
N ASN A 62 -9.65 3.11 0.88
CA ASN A 62 -10.77 3.59 1.68
C ASN A 62 -11.63 4.64 0.91
N ASN A 63 -12.94 4.40 0.84
CA ASN A 63 -13.92 5.30 0.20
C ASN A 63 -13.60 5.66 -1.26
N SER A 64 -12.77 4.88 -1.95
CA SER A 64 -12.32 5.15 -3.32
C SER A 64 -12.34 3.87 -4.15
N ALA A 65 -12.27 4.01 -5.48
CA ALA A 65 -12.16 2.88 -6.38
C ALA A 65 -10.83 2.13 -6.18
N PRO A 66 -10.79 0.79 -6.35
CA PRO A 66 -9.54 0.05 -6.34
C PRO A 66 -8.61 0.48 -7.47
N VAL A 67 -7.30 0.45 -7.21
CA VAL A 67 -6.25 0.73 -8.20
C VAL A 67 -5.65 -0.59 -8.69
N PHE A 68 -5.41 -0.67 -10.00
CA PHE A 68 -4.79 -1.83 -10.65
C PHE A 68 -3.35 -1.49 -11.06
N LEU A 69 -2.39 -2.20 -10.49
CA LEU A 69 -0.98 -2.07 -10.85
C LEU A 69 -0.54 -3.28 -11.66
N LYS A 70 0.09 -3.06 -12.80
CA LYS A 70 0.70 -4.13 -13.60
C LYS A 70 2.18 -4.22 -13.25
N MET A 71 2.66 -5.41 -12.95
CA MET A 71 4.09 -5.68 -12.80
C MET A 71 4.72 -5.75 -14.20
N LYS A 72 5.75 -4.93 -14.45
CA LYS A 72 6.58 -4.99 -15.67
C LYS A 72 7.54 -6.18 -15.59
#